data_AF-A0A1Y4D2J0-F1
#
_entry.id   AF-A0A1Y4D2J0-F1
#
_cell.length_a   1.000
_cell.length_b   1.000
_cell.length_c   1.000
_cell.angle_alpha   90.00
_cell.angle_beta   90.00
_cell.angle_gamma   90.00
#
_symmetry.space_group_name_H-M   'P 1'
#
loop_
_entity.id
_entity.type
_entity.pdbx_description
1 polymer ?
#
loop_
_entity_poly.entity_id
_entity_poly.type
_entity_poly.pdbx_seq_one_letter_code
_entity_poly.pdbx_strand_id
1 'polypeptide(L)'
;MFTVISILFTGVFIGYITRRFPFWAKINRPITYTIYLLLFLLGISVGHNPQIMDNLGTLGLQAFLLAAAGTLGSLCFAWLVYRLFFQRKKGAEE
;
A
#
# COMPACT_ATOMS: atom_id res chain seq x y z
N MET A 1 5.36 12.51 -18.83
CA MET A 1 4.28 12.34 -17.82
C MET A 1 3.15 11.49 -18.36
N PHE A 2 2.44 11.92 -19.41
CA PHE A 2 1.34 11.14 -20.01
C PHE A 2 1.74 9.72 -20.47
N THR A 3 2.92 9.54 -21.03
CA THR A 3 3.44 8.22 -21.44
C THR A 3 3.58 7.25 -20.27
N VAL A 4 4.01 7.74 -19.11
CA VAL A 4 4.15 6.90 -17.90
C VAL A 4 2.77 6.52 -17.39
N ILE A 5 1.85 7.49 -17.35
CA ILE A 5 0.46 7.26 -16.94
C ILE A 5 -0.24 6.27 -17.88
N SER A 6 -0.05 6.38 -19.20
CA SER A 6 -0.64 5.46 -20.17
C SER A 6 -0.08 4.05 -20.03
N ILE A 7 1.23 3.90 -19.85
CA ILE A 7 1.86 2.58 -19.64
C ILE A 7 1.35 1.93 -18.35
N LEU A 8 1.18 2.71 -17.27
CA LEU A 8 0.60 2.21 -16.01
C LEU A 8 -0.85 1.74 -16.23
N PHE A 9 -1.66 2.53 -16.93
CA PHE A 9 -3.06 2.20 -17.20
C PHE A 9 -3.19 0.93 -18.04
N THR A 10 -2.36 0.82 -19.08
CA THR A 10 -2.28 -0.37 -19.94
C THR A 10 -1.82 -1.59 -19.13
N GLY A 11 -0.84 -1.44 -18.22
CA GLY A 11 -0.38 -2.52 -17.35
C GLY A 11 -1.48 -3.06 -16.42
N VAL A 12 -2.26 -2.16 -15.80
CA VAL A 12 -3.40 -2.54 -14.96
C VAL A 12 -4.48 -3.24 -15.79
N PHE A 13 -4.77 -2.74 -16.99
CA PHE A 13 -5.76 -3.32 -17.90
C PHE A 13 -5.38 -4.74 -18.34
N ILE A 14 -4.13 -4.94 -18.76
CA ILE A 14 -3.60 -6.25 -19.14
C ILE A 14 -3.60 -7.21 -17.93
N GLY A 15 -3.20 -6.73 -16.75
CA GLY A 15 -3.23 -7.51 -15.51
C GLY A 15 -4.63 -7.96 -15.12
N TYR A 16 -5.64 -7.11 -15.33
CA TYR A 16 -7.04 -7.42 -15.05
C TYR A 16 -7.59 -8.50 -16.00
N ILE A 17 -7.30 -8.41 -17.31
CA ILE A 17 -7.70 -9.44 -18.29
C ILE A 17 -7.02 -10.77 -17.98
N THR A 18 -5.72 -10.75 -17.66
CA THR A 18 -4.91 -11.95 -17.42
C THR A 18 -5.34 -12.71 -16.16
N ARG A 19 -5.94 -12.03 -15.17
CA ARG A 19 -6.46 -12.64 -13.92
C ARG A 19 -7.56 -13.69 -14.15
N ARG A 20 -8.24 -13.68 -15.31
CA ARG A 20 -9.30 -14.64 -15.65
C ARG A 20 -8.77 -16.02 -16.07
N PHE A 21 -7.48 -16.18 -16.35
CA PHE A 21 -6.91 -17.45 -16.77
C PHE A 21 -6.47 -18.29 -15.55
N PRO A 22 -7.06 -19.49 -15.33
CA PRO A 22 -6.78 -20.33 -14.15
C PRO A 22 -5.35 -20.90 -14.12
N PHE A 23 -4.62 -20.82 -15.23
CA PHE A 23 -3.24 -21.29 -15.36
C PHE A 23 -2.26 -20.50 -14.47
N TRP A 24 -2.60 -19.26 -14.11
CA TRP A 24 -1.74 -18.38 -13.31
C TRP A 24 -1.91 -18.57 -11.80
N ALA A 25 -2.81 -19.44 -11.33
CA ALA A 25 -3.00 -19.69 -9.91
C ALA A 25 -1.76 -20.28 -9.20
N LYS A 26 -0.87 -20.97 -9.93
CA LYS A 26 0.40 -21.52 -9.40
C LYS A 26 1.53 -20.49 -9.29
N ILE A 27 1.37 -19.29 -9.86
CA ILE A 27 2.38 -18.21 -9.81
C ILE A 27 2.49 -17.54 -8.43
N ASN A 28 1.52 -17.75 -7.53
CA ASN A 28 1.62 -17.22 -6.16
C ASN A 28 2.86 -17.72 -5.41
N ARG A 29 3.28 -18.98 -5.62
CA ARG A 29 4.45 -19.56 -4.95
C ARG A 29 5.76 -18.82 -5.29
N PRO A 30 6.15 -18.68 -6.58
CA PRO A 30 7.37 -17.95 -6.93
C PRO A 30 7.32 -16.48 -6.52
N ILE A 31 6.17 -15.81 -6.62
CA ILE A 31 6.03 -14.41 -6.17
C ILE A 31 6.38 -14.28 -4.69
N THR A 32 5.84 -15.14 -3.83
CA THR A 32 6.16 -15.10 -2.39
C THR A 32 7.64 -15.32 -2.14
N TYR A 33 8.29 -16.27 -2.84
CA TYR A 33 9.73 -16.48 -2.71
C TYR A 33 10.54 -15.25 -3.17
N THR A 34 10.14 -14.61 -4.28
CA THR A 34 10.77 -13.37 -4.74
C THR A 34 10.60 -12.23 -3.74
N ILE A 35 9.41 -12.07 -3.14
CA ILE A 35 9.20 -11.06 -2.09
C ILE A 35 10.13 -11.31 -0.92
N TYR A 36 10.25 -12.54 -0.43
CA TYR A 36 11.19 -12.85 0.64
C TYR A 36 12.65 -12.57 0.25
N LEU A 37 13.05 -12.94 -0.97
CA LEU A 37 14.39 -12.65 -1.47
C LEU A 37 14.65 -11.14 -1.56
N LEU A 38 13.69 -10.36 -2.07
CA LEU A 38 13.78 -8.90 -2.17
C LEU A 38 13.82 -8.25 -0.78
N LEU A 39 13.01 -8.71 0.17
CA LEU A 39 13.03 -8.22 1.56
C LEU A 39 14.38 -8.53 2.23
N PHE A 40 14.95 -9.70 1.96
CA PHE A 40 16.28 -10.07 2.45
C PHE A 40 17.38 -9.17 1.86
N LEU A 41 17.39 -9.00 0.54
CA LEU A 41 18.32 -8.09 -0.16
C LEU A 41 18.16 -6.65 0.33
N LEU A 42 16.92 -6.18 0.53
CA LEU A 42 16.64 -4.86 1.07
C LEU A 42 17.22 -4.71 2.48
N GLY A 43 17.05 -5.71 3.34
CA GLY A 43 17.62 -5.74 4.68
C GLY A 43 19.14 -5.61 4.66
N ILE A 44 19.83 -6.36 3.79
CA ILE A 44 21.29 -6.24 3.62
C ILE A 44 21.67 -4.85 3.11
N SER A 45 20.98 -4.35 2.09
CA SER A 45 21.28 -3.04 1.47
C SER A 45 21.09 -1.90 2.46
N VAL A 46 20.08 -1.98 3.33
CA VAL A 46 19.83 -0.98 4.38
C VAL A 46 20.83 -1.13 5.52
N GLY A 47 21.13 -2.37 5.94
CA GLY A 47 22.04 -2.66 7.03
C GLY A 47 23.50 -2.29 6.76
N HIS A 48 23.94 -2.45 5.51
CA HIS A 48 25.29 -2.06 5.08
C HIS A 48 25.43 -0.56 4.77
N ASN A 49 24.33 0.20 4.72
CA ASN A 49 24.40 1.63 4.43
C ASN A 49 24.53 2.42 5.75
N PRO A 50 25.73 2.95 6.08
CA PRO A 50 25.95 3.65 7.35
C PRO A 50 25.10 4.93 7.46
N GLN A 51 24.81 5.60 6.34
CA GLN A 51 23.95 6.78 6.35
C GLN A 51 22.53 6.44 6.79
N ILE A 52 22.00 5.28 6.38
CA ILE A 52 20.69 4.83 6.80
C ILE A 52 20.77 4.35 8.25
N MET A 53 21.77 3.53 8.61
CA MET A 53 21.97 2.99 9.96
C MET A 53 22.06 4.08 11.03
N ASP A 54 22.88 5.10 10.81
CA ASP A 54 23.08 6.20 11.75
C ASP A 54 21.84 7.10 11.87
N ASN A 55 21.02 7.16 10.81
CA ASN A 55 19.76 7.90 10.78
C ASN A 55 18.53 7.02 11.00
N LEU A 56 18.67 5.75 11.38
CA LEU A 56 17.52 4.86 11.55
C LEU A 56 16.54 5.38 12.60
N GLY A 57 17.03 6.01 13.67
CA GLY A 57 16.18 6.62 14.69
C GLY A 57 15.33 7.76 14.12
N THR A 58 15.92 8.65 13.31
CA THR A 58 15.21 9.79 12.72
C THR A 58 14.28 9.36 11.59
N LEU A 59 14.73 8.49 10.70
CA LEU A 59 13.93 7.87 9.62
C LEU A 59 12.78 7.05 10.19
N GLY A 60 13.04 6.28 11.25
CA GLY A 60 12.03 5.48 11.95
C GLY A 60 10.97 6.34 12.61
N LEU A 61 11.37 7.44 13.28
CA LEU A 61 10.42 8.37 13.89
C LEU A 61 9.60 9.12 12.83
N GLN A 62 10.21 9.54 11.73
CA GLN A 62 9.48 10.12 10.59
C GLN A 62 8.47 9.14 9.99
N ALA A 63 8.89 7.89 9.76
CA ALA A 63 8.01 6.84 9.24
C ALA A 63 6.86 6.55 10.20
N PHE A 64 7.13 6.51 11.51
CA PHE A 64 6.12 6.32 12.54
C PHE A 64 5.11 7.48 12.57
N LEU A 65 5.57 8.73 12.56
CA LEU A 65 4.69 9.91 12.50
C LEU A 65 3.84 9.90 11.23
N LEU A 66 4.43 9.55 10.09
CA LEU A 66 3.72 9.47 8.82
C LEU A 66 2.65 8.37 8.85
N ALA A 67 2.98 7.19 9.38
CA ALA A 67 2.04 6.08 9.54
C ALA A 67 0.89 6.44 10.50
N ALA A 68 1.21 7.07 11.63
CA ALA A 68 0.21 7.51 12.59
C ALA A 68 -0.71 8.59 12.01
N ALA A 69 -0.15 9.62 11.36
CA ALA A 69 -0.91 10.68 10.71
C ALA A 69 -1.78 10.14 9.58
N GLY A 70 -1.25 9.25 8.74
CA GLY A 70 -2.02 8.59 7.67
C GLY A 70 -3.16 7.73 8.21
N THR A 71 -2.93 6.97 9.27
CA THR A 71 -3.96 6.14 9.91
C THR A 71 -5.04 6.99 10.57
N LEU A 72 -4.65 8.02 11.33
CA LEU A 72 -5.58 8.97 11.95
C LEU A 72 -6.40 9.72 10.90
N GLY A 73 -5.75 10.19 9.83
CA GLY A 73 -6.42 10.85 8.70
C GLY A 73 -7.46 9.94 8.05
N SER A 74 -7.08 8.68 7.76
CA SER A 74 -8.01 7.69 7.21
C SER A 74 -9.19 7.41 8.15
N LEU A 75 -8.94 7.35 9.47
CA LEU A 75 -9.99 7.12 10.46
C LEU A 75 -10.93 8.32 10.59
N CYS A 76 -10.39 9.54 10.60
CA CYS A 76 -11.18 10.78 10.60
C CYS A 76 -12.08 10.88 9.36
N PHE A 77 -11.56 10.58 8.18
CA PHE A 77 -12.36 10.57 6.95
C PHE A 77 -13.42 9.48 6.95
N ALA A 78 -13.08 8.26 7.39
CA ALA A 78 -14.06 7.19 7.54
C ALA A 78 -15.19 7.57 8.52
N TRP A 79 -14.85 8.22 9.64
CA TRP A 79 -15.82 8.72 10.61
C TRP A 79 -16.70 9.85 10.04
N LEU A 80 -16.11 10.77 9.27
CA LEU A 80 -16.84 11.84 8.60
C LEU A 80 -17.84 11.26 7.58
N VAL A 81 -17.40 10.31 6.75
CA VAL A 81 -18.27 9.61 5.79
C VAL A 81 -19.39 8.88 6.52
N TYR A 82 -19.07 8.16 7.60
CA TYR A 82 -20.07 7.50 8.45
C TYR A 82 -21.08 8.50 9.01
N ARG A 83 -20.64 9.64 9.53
CA ARG A 83 -21.53 10.66 10.08
C ARG A 83 -22.43 11.29 9.01
N LEU A 84 -21.91 11.63 7.85
CA LEU A 84 -22.71 12.29 6.79
C LEU A 84 -23.70 11.35 6.10
N PHE A 85 -23.32 10.09 5.84
CA PHE A 85 -24.17 9.14 5.11
C PHE A 85 -25.04 8.27 6.03
N PHE A 86 -24.54 7.83 7.19
CA PHE A 86 -25.28 6.91 8.06
C PHE A 86 -26.11 7.60 9.15
N GLN A 87 -25.73 8.79 9.66
CA GLN A 87 -26.59 9.48 10.64
C GLN A 87 -27.84 10.13 10.02
N ARG A 88 -27.84 10.42 8.71
CA ARG A 88 -29.05 10.87 8.00
C ARG A 88 -30.17 9.82 7.92
N LYS A 89 -29.86 8.52 8.12
CA LYS A 89 -30.86 7.45 8.13
C LYS A 89 -31.55 7.24 9.48
N LYS A 90 -31.03 7.78 10.58
CA LYS A 90 -31.63 7.63 11.92
C LYS A 90 -32.70 8.67 12.27
N GLY A 91 -32.90 9.70 11.44
CA GLY A 91 -33.94 10.73 11.63
C GLY A 91 -35.20 10.52 10.79
N ALA A 92 -35.41 9.34 10.21
CA ALA A 92 -36.58 9.01 9.38
C ALA A 92 -37.37 7.80 9.91
N GLU A 93 -37.09 7.38 11.14
CA GLU A 93 -37.84 6.38 11.91
C GLU A 93 -38.13 6.96 13.32
N GLU A 94 -38.64 8.19 13.36
CA GLU A 94 -39.46 8.67 14.49
C GLU A 94 -40.92 8.28 14.24
#